data_AF-A0A7C3FEK8-F1
#
_entry.id   AF-A0A7C3FEK8-F1
#
_cell.length_a   1.000
_cell.length_b   1.000
_cell.length_c   1.000
_cell.angle_alpha   90.00
_cell.angle_beta   90.00
_cell.angle_gamma   90.00
#
_symmetry.space_group_name_H-M   'P 1'
#
loop_
_entity.id
_entity.type
_entity.pdbx_description
1 polymer ?
#
loop_
_entity_poly.entity_id
_entity_poly.type
_entity_poly.pdbx_seq_one_letter_code
_entity_poly.pdbx_strand_id
1 'polypeptide(L)'
;MNNAIHLQPETRNLNPETFPQNFIFGAATAAYQIEGAAREGGRGPSIWDTFSHTPGKTRNGDTGDTACDAYHRYPEDIALMQQLGLR
;
A
#
# COMPACT_ATOMS: atom_id res chain seq x y z
N MET A 1 -14.74 21.51 26.69
CA MET A 1 -13.50 20.75 26.97
C MET A 1 -12.71 20.73 25.68
N ASN A 2 -11.66 21.53 25.59
CA ASN A 2 -10.86 21.70 24.36
C ASN A 2 -9.79 20.61 24.32
N ASN A 3 -9.93 19.63 23.42
CA ASN A 3 -8.85 18.72 23.08
C ASN A 3 -7.88 19.45 22.13
N ALA A 4 -6.99 20.26 22.70
CA ALA A 4 -5.78 20.65 21.98
C ALA A 4 -4.89 19.40 21.87
N ILE A 5 -4.79 18.85 20.66
CA ILE A 5 -3.75 17.91 20.28
C ILE A 5 -2.40 18.56 20.58
N HIS A 6 -1.72 18.05 21.60
CA HIS A 6 -0.37 18.44 21.97
C HIS A 6 0.60 17.88 20.91
N LEU A 7 0.92 18.69 19.90
CA LEU A 7 1.98 18.38 18.93
C LEU A 7 3.33 18.52 19.66
N GLN A 8 4.02 17.40 19.89
CA GLN A 8 5.37 17.36 20.45
C GLN A 8 6.44 17.70 19.37
N PRO A 9 7.69 18.04 19.78
CA PRO A 9 8.39 19.28 19.43
C PRO A 9 9.07 19.22 18.05
N GLU A 10 9.36 20.40 17.50
CA GLU A 10 10.30 20.69 16.40
C GLU A 10 10.56 19.54 15.41
N THR A 11 9.91 19.58 14.23
CA THR A 11 10.21 18.66 13.14
C THR A 11 11.71 18.64 12.86
N ARG A 12 12.36 17.51 13.15
CA ARG A 12 13.75 17.27 12.72
C ARG A 12 13.76 17.44 11.20
N ASN A 13 14.43 18.46 10.69
CA ASN A 13 14.59 18.67 9.25
C ASN A 13 15.41 17.50 8.67
N LEU A 14 14.72 16.46 8.22
CA LEU A 14 15.30 15.35 7.49
C LEU A 14 15.55 15.81 6.05
N ASN A 15 16.72 16.38 5.82
CA ASN A 15 17.18 16.71 4.48
C ASN A 15 17.67 15.43 3.80
N PRO A 16 17.24 15.08 2.57
CA PRO A 16 17.81 13.98 1.79
C PRO A 16 19.33 13.98 1.73
N GLU A 17 19.98 15.16 1.78
CA GLU A 17 21.44 15.33 1.84
C GLU A 17 22.11 14.74 3.10
N THR A 18 21.33 14.35 4.12
CA THR A 18 21.87 13.70 5.34
C THR A 18 22.13 12.20 5.15
N PHE A 19 21.68 11.61 4.05
CA PHE A 19 21.88 10.20 3.73
C PHE A 19 23.10 10.01 2.80
N PRO A 20 23.78 8.85 2.83
CA PRO A 20 24.83 8.54 1.86
C PRO A 20 24.33 8.71 0.42
N GLN A 21 25.23 9.10 -0.49
CA GLN A 21 24.91 9.37 -1.91
C GLN A 21 24.22 8.18 -2.62
N ASN A 22 24.44 6.96 -2.13
CA ASN A 22 23.89 5.72 -2.67
C ASN A 22 22.75 5.14 -1.81
N PHE A 23 22.18 5.92 -0.89
CA PHE A 23 21.02 5.50 -0.13
C PHE A 23 19.79 5.42 -1.04
N ILE A 24 18.97 4.38 -0.84
CA ILE A 24 17.79 4.10 -1.66
C ILE A 24 16.53 4.36 -0.84
N PHE A 25 15.66 5.19 -1.39
CA PHE A 25 14.28 5.33 -0.93
C PHE A 25 13.37 4.59 -1.89
N GLY A 26 12.56 3.69 -1.35
CA GLY A 26 11.59 2.92 -2.11
C GLY A 26 10.26 2.84 -1.37
N ALA A 27 9.30 2.18 -2.01
CA ALA A 27 8.01 1.82 -1.42
C ALA A 27 7.82 0.30 -1.54
N ALA A 28 6.91 -0.26 -0.75
CA ALA A 28 6.61 -1.68 -0.76
C ALA A 28 5.11 -1.92 -0.66
N THR A 29 4.67 -3.00 -1.29
CA THR A 29 3.29 -3.48 -1.30
C THR A 29 3.28 -5.00 -1.15
N ALA A 30 2.08 -5.59 -1.03
CA ALA A 30 1.91 -7.03 -1.08
C ALA A 30 0.73 -7.39 -1.98
N ALA A 31 0.85 -8.47 -2.75
CA ALA A 31 -0.06 -8.85 -3.84
C ALA A 31 -1.55 -8.73 -3.46
N TYR A 32 -2.00 -9.48 -2.45
CA TYR A 32 -3.42 -9.50 -2.04
C TYR A 32 -3.95 -8.14 -1.56
N GLN A 33 -3.07 -7.23 -1.12
CA GLN A 33 -3.46 -5.92 -0.63
C GLN A 33 -3.65 -4.89 -1.75
N ILE A 34 -3.06 -5.10 -2.93
CA ILE A 34 -3.07 -4.11 -4.01
C ILE A 34 -3.55 -4.62 -5.37
N GLU A 35 -3.29 -5.89 -5.73
CA GLU A 35 -3.46 -6.38 -7.10
C GLU A 35 -4.92 -6.44 -7.51
N GLY A 36 -5.77 -7.10 -6.72
CA GLY A 36 -7.13 -7.41 -7.13
C GLY A 36 -7.18 -8.54 -8.16
N ALA A 37 -8.11 -8.43 -9.11
CA ALA A 37 -8.30 -9.35 -10.23
C ALA A 37 -8.36 -10.83 -9.78
N ALA A 38 -9.01 -11.10 -8.64
CA ALA A 38 -8.89 -12.37 -7.93
C ALA A 38 -9.31 -13.62 -8.74
N ARG A 39 -10.08 -13.43 -9.83
CA ARG A 39 -10.58 -14.49 -10.72
C ARG A 39 -10.11 -14.35 -12.17
N GLU A 40 -9.14 -13.49 -12.44
CA GLU A 40 -8.65 -13.21 -13.79
C GLU A 40 -7.31 -13.90 -14.08
N GLY A 41 -6.89 -13.91 -15.34
CA GLY A 41 -5.56 -14.36 -15.75
C GLY A 41 -5.22 -15.83 -15.43
N GLY A 42 -6.20 -16.65 -15.06
CA GLY A 42 -5.98 -18.02 -14.61
C GLY A 42 -5.47 -18.16 -13.17
N ARG A 43 -5.57 -17.09 -12.35
CA ARG A 43 -5.21 -17.11 -10.93
C ARG A 43 -6.06 -18.12 -10.16
N GLY A 44 -5.40 -18.98 -9.39
CA GLY A 44 -6.06 -19.84 -8.40
C GLY A 44 -6.32 -19.09 -7.08
N PRO A 45 -7.33 -19.50 -6.28
CA PRO A 45 -7.61 -18.89 -5.00
C PRO A 45 -6.46 -19.10 -4.00
N SER A 46 -6.16 -18.05 -3.23
CA SER A 46 -5.23 -18.09 -2.10
C SER A 46 -5.97 -18.32 -0.77
N ILE A 47 -5.21 -18.53 0.29
CA ILE A 47 -5.77 -18.60 1.66
C ILE A 47 -6.49 -17.30 2.06
N TRP A 48 -6.04 -16.15 1.55
CA TRP A 48 -6.62 -14.86 1.88
C TRP A 48 -7.97 -14.65 1.21
N ASP A 49 -8.19 -15.19 0.02
CA ASP A 49 -9.52 -15.23 -0.62
C ASP A 49 -10.49 -16.00 0.27
N THR A 50 -10.08 -17.18 0.76
CA THR A 50 -10.94 -18.00 1.63
C THR A 50 -11.25 -17.29 2.95
N PHE A 51 -10.23 -16.71 3.59
CA PHE A 51 -10.39 -16.02 4.85
C PHE A 51 -11.30 -14.79 4.74
N SER A 52 -11.06 -13.93 3.74
CA SER A 52 -11.78 -12.66 3.60
C SER A 52 -13.24 -12.86 3.18
N HIS A 53 -13.53 -13.91 2.39
CA HIS A 53 -14.89 -14.29 2.02
C HIS A 53 -15.66 -15.00 3.15
N THR A 54 -15.03 -15.30 4.29
CA THR A 54 -15.73 -15.88 5.43
C THR A 54 -16.46 -14.77 6.20
N PRO A 55 -17.81 -14.83 6.34
CA PRO A 55 -18.58 -13.79 7.02
C PRO A 55 -18.06 -13.50 8.44
N GLY A 56 -17.89 -12.22 8.75
CA GLY A 56 -17.43 -11.76 10.07
C GLY A 56 -15.93 -11.91 10.35
N LYS A 57 -15.11 -12.35 9.37
CA LYS A 57 -13.64 -12.41 9.53
C LYS A 57 -12.93 -11.11 9.15
N THR A 58 -13.60 -10.19 8.48
CA THR A 58 -13.13 -8.84 8.17
C THR A 58 -14.10 -7.80 8.73
N ARG A 59 -13.61 -6.58 9.00
CA ARG A 59 -14.34 -5.54 9.74
C ARG A 59 -15.67 -5.13 9.09
N ASN A 60 -15.74 -5.13 7.75
CA ASN A 60 -16.96 -4.78 7.00
C ASN A 60 -17.34 -5.83 5.93
N GLY A 61 -16.78 -7.04 5.99
CA GLY A 61 -16.89 -7.99 4.88
C GLY A 61 -15.99 -7.65 3.69
N ASP A 62 -14.99 -6.80 3.89
CA ASP A 62 -14.02 -6.40 2.87
C ASP A 62 -13.23 -7.60 2.33
N THR A 63 -12.98 -7.63 1.01
CA THR A 63 -12.17 -8.65 0.32
C THR A 63 -11.04 -7.99 -0.49
N GLY A 64 -10.07 -8.80 -0.92
CA GLY A 64 -9.03 -8.38 -1.87
C GLY A 64 -9.41 -8.59 -3.34
N ASP A 65 -10.71 -8.71 -3.67
CA ASP A 65 -11.13 -9.05 -5.04
C ASP A 65 -10.75 -7.96 -6.04
N THR A 66 -10.91 -6.69 -5.65
CA THR A 66 -10.50 -5.52 -6.43
C THR A 66 -9.26 -4.84 -5.84
N ALA A 67 -9.17 -4.74 -4.51
CA ALA A 67 -8.06 -4.07 -3.81
C ALA A 67 -7.80 -2.64 -4.35
N CYS A 68 -6.55 -2.33 -4.73
CA CYS A 68 -6.19 -1.06 -5.40
C CYS A 68 -6.27 -1.16 -6.93
N ASP A 69 -6.63 -2.33 -7.46
CA ASP A 69 -6.68 -2.65 -8.88
C ASP A 69 -5.31 -2.56 -9.59
N ALA A 70 -4.22 -2.79 -8.85
CA ALA A 70 -2.87 -2.70 -9.38
C ALA A 70 -2.60 -3.76 -10.46
N TYR A 71 -3.35 -4.86 -10.52
CA TYR A 71 -3.26 -5.81 -11.64
C TYR A 71 -3.50 -5.11 -13.00
N HIS A 72 -4.45 -4.18 -13.05
CA HIS A 72 -4.75 -3.40 -14.24
C HIS A 72 -3.98 -2.07 -14.29
N ARG A 73 -3.73 -1.48 -13.11
CA ARG A 73 -3.24 -0.10 -12.94
C ARG A 73 -1.78 0.02 -12.51
N TYR A 74 -1.01 -1.07 -12.62
CA TYR A 74 0.42 -1.02 -12.34
C TYR A 74 1.19 0.04 -13.16
N PRO A 75 0.79 0.43 -14.41
CA PRO A 75 1.48 1.51 -15.11
C PRO A 75 1.37 2.85 -14.37
N GLU A 76 0.22 3.14 -13.76
CA GLU A 76 0.01 4.34 -12.95
C GLU A 76 0.82 4.30 -11.65
N ASP A 77 0.90 3.13 -11.00
CA ASP A 77 1.71 2.95 -9.79
C ASP A 77 3.19 3.24 -10.07
N ILE A 78 3.73 2.74 -11.19
CA ILE A 78 5.09 3.02 -11.63
C ILE A 78 5.28 4.52 -11.92
N ALA A 79 4.32 5.16 -12.58
CA ALA A 79 4.39 6.59 -12.87
C ALA A 79 4.44 7.43 -11.57
N LEU A 80 3.68 7.05 -10.54
CA LEU A 80 3.70 7.70 -9.23
C LEU A 80 5.04 7.50 -8.51
N MET A 81 5.60 6.28 -8.54
CA MET A 81 6.91 6.00 -7.96
C MET A 81 8.01 6.87 -8.59
N GLN A 82 7.95 7.06 -9.91
CA GLN A 82 8.87 7.94 -10.64
C GLN A 82 8.69 9.41 -10.25
N GLN A 83 7.45 9.90 -10.16
CA GLN A 83 7.17 11.29 -9.74
C GLN A 83 7.65 11.58 -8.31
N LEU A 84 7.62 10.58 -7.43
CA LEU A 84 8.12 10.66 -6.06
C LEU A 84 9.64 10.52 -5.95
N GLY A 85 10.34 10.19 -7.03
CA GLY A 85 11.79 10.01 -7.03
C GLY A 85 12.26 8.73 -6.34
N LEU A 86 11.41 7.70 -6.26
CA LEU A 86 11.77 6.40 -5.70
C LEU A 86 12.74 5.65 -6.63
N ARG A 87 13.55 4.78 -6.03
CA ARG A 87 14.66 4.06 -6.69
C ARG A 87 14.49 2.55 -6.59
#